data_AF-A0A4R6HQC0-F1
#
_entry.id   AF-A0A4R6HQC0-F1
#
_cell.length_a   1.000
_cell.length_b   1.000
_cell.length_c   1.000
_cell.angle_alpha   90.00
_cell.angle_beta   90.00
_cell.angle_gamma   90.00
#
_symmetry.space_group_name_H-M   'P 1'
#
loop_
_entity.id
_entity.type
_entity.pdbx_description
1 polymer ?
#
loop_
_entity_poly.entity_id
_entity_poly.type
_entity_poly.pdbx_seq_one_letter_code
_entity_poly.pdbx_strand_id
1 'polypeptide(L)'
;MYYTIVDEDAAKEFHRWLERKLKDLSGGQRQRVSIGDNVLFGPNVQLYTATHPLDAESRRSGLEAGHPIDIGDDCWIGGGAIINPGVSIGPRSVIGPAVS
;
A
#
# COMPACT_ATOMS: atom_id res chain seq x y z
N MET A 1 7.54 -4.02 2.01
CA MET A 1 8.41 -5.11 2.49
C MET A 1 9.70 -5.04 1.69
N TYR A 2 10.81 -4.60 2.30
CA TYR A 2 12.10 -4.53 1.61
C TYR A 2 12.81 -5.87 1.78
N TYR A 3 13.08 -6.56 0.67
CA TYR A 3 13.96 -7.72 0.64
C TYR A 3 15.33 -7.26 0.16
N THR A 4 16.39 -7.49 0.94
CA THR A 4 17.75 -7.44 0.41
C THR A 4 18.01 -8.79 -0.24
N ILE A 5 17.95 -8.83 -1.57
CA ILE A 5 18.24 -10.06 -2.31
C ILE A 5 19.76 -10.12 -2.51
N VAL A 6 20.42 -11.06 -1.83
CA VAL A 6 21.88 -11.27 -1.89
C VAL A 6 22.30 -12.21 -3.02
N ASP A 7 21.35 -12.67 -3.83
CA ASP A 7 21.54 -13.62 -4.92
C ASP A 7 20.73 -13.16 -6.15
N GLU A 8 21.41 -12.91 -7.26
CA GLU A 8 20.79 -12.45 -8.51
C GLU A 8 19.74 -13.42 -9.06
N ASP A 9 19.92 -14.72 -8.86
CA ASP A 9 19.01 -15.73 -9.40
C ASP A 9 17.71 -15.77 -8.58
N ALA A 10 17.81 -15.64 -7.25
CA ALA A 10 16.67 -15.44 -6.37
C ALA A 10 15.91 -14.14 -6.70
N ALA A 11 16.61 -13.07 -7.11
CA ALA A 11 15.99 -11.81 -7.49
C ALA A 11 15.16 -11.95 -8.77
N LYS A 12 15.71 -12.65 -9.77
CA LYS A 12 15.05 -12.93 -11.05
C LYS A 12 13.84 -13.85 -10.85
N GLU A 13 13.93 -14.85 -9.97
CA GLU A 13 12.79 -15.71 -9.62
C GLU A 13 11.69 -14.95 -8.88
N PHE A 14 12.05 -14.13 -7.89
CA PHE A 14 11.11 -13.28 -7.18
C PHE A 14 10.41 -12.30 -8.12
N HIS A 15 11.15 -11.69 -9.06
CA HIS A 15 10.59 -10.76 -10.05
C HIS A 15 9.59 -11.47 -10.98
N ARG A 16 9.96 -12.64 -11.53
CA ARG A 16 9.06 -13.46 -12.38
C ARG A 16 7.81 -13.94 -11.62
N TRP A 17 7.95 -14.23 -10.33
CA TRP A 17 6.83 -14.56 -9.46
C TRP A 17 5.89 -13.36 -9.26
N LEU A 18 6.44 -12.18 -9.00
CA LEU A 18 5.71 -10.91 -8.87
C LEU A 18 4.92 -10.56 -10.13
N GLU A 19 5.56 -10.62 -11.31
CA GLU A 19 4.91 -10.31 -12.58
C GLU A 19 3.74 -11.25 -12.90
N ARG A 20 3.85 -12.53 -12.53
CA ARG A 20 2.76 -13.50 -12.68
C ARG A 20 1.60 -13.18 -11.74
N LYS A 21 1.88 -12.85 -10.48
CA LYS A 21 0.86 -12.52 -9.47
C LYS A 21 0.14 -11.21 -9.75
N LEU A 22 0.85 -10.18 -10.23
CA LEU A 22 0.24 -8.89 -10.59
C LEU A 22 -0.79 -9.02 -11.73
N LYS A 23 -0.67 -10.02 -12.60
CA LYS A 23 -1.63 -10.30 -13.68
C LYS A 23 -2.92 -10.98 -13.18
N ASP A 24 -2.84 -11.78 -12.11
CA ASP A 24 -3.99 -12.47 -11.50
C ASP A 24 -4.86 -11.54 -10.63
N LEU A 25 -4.37 -10.35 -10.26
CA LEU A 25 -5.14 -9.32 -9.53
C LEU A 25 -6.25 -8.64 -10.38
N SER A 26 -6.43 -9.08 -11.63
CA SER A 26 -7.50 -8.61 -12.52
C SER A 26 -8.92 -9.01 -12.07
N GLY A 27 -9.05 -9.83 -11.02
CA GLY A 27 -10.29 -10.32 -10.42
C GLY A 27 -11.15 -9.34 -9.59
N GLY A 28 -10.92 -8.02 -9.64
CA GLY A 28 -12.03 -7.06 -9.42
C GLY A 28 -12.02 -6.09 -8.24
N GLN A 29 -10.96 -5.96 -7.43
CA GLN A 29 -10.80 -4.80 -6.55
C GLN A 29 -9.54 -4.02 -6.92
N ARG A 30 -9.73 -2.85 -7.54
CA ARG A 30 -8.62 -1.98 -7.95
C ARG A 30 -7.88 -1.50 -6.69
N GLN A 31 -6.60 -1.85 -6.60
CA GLN A 31 -5.65 -1.28 -5.64
C GLN A 31 -5.38 0.19 -5.97
N ARG A 32 -6.37 1.04 -5.76
CA ARG A 32 -6.36 2.45 -6.15
C ARG A 32 -6.13 3.31 -4.92
N VAL A 33 -5.25 4.28 -5.05
CA VAL A 33 -5.19 5.45 -4.17
C VAL A 33 -5.83 6.61 -4.92
N SER A 34 -6.95 7.13 -4.43
CA SER A 34 -7.56 8.36 -4.93
C SER A 34 -7.11 9.52 -4.04
N ILE A 35 -6.59 10.58 -4.65
CA ILE A 35 -6.15 11.79 -3.96
C ILE A 35 -6.93 12.96 -4.57
N GLY A 36 -7.61 13.72 -3.72
CA GLY A 36 -8.33 14.92 -4.09
C GLY A 36 -7.40 16.09 -4.40
N ASP A 37 -8.00 17.26 -4.60
CA ASP A 37 -7.26 18.48 -4.93
C ASP A 37 -6.58 19.09 -3.70
N ASN A 38 -5.43 19.76 -3.91
CA ASN A 38 -4.68 20.49 -2.87
C ASN A 38 -4.26 19.66 -1.63
N VAL A 39 -4.09 18.35 -1.77
CA VAL A 39 -3.59 17.50 -0.66
C VAL A 39 -2.09 17.71 -0.47
N LEU A 40 -1.68 17.96 0.77
CA LEU A 40 -0.27 18.09 1.17
C LEU A 40 0.21 16.82 1.88
N PHE A 41 1.37 16.31 1.47
CA PHE A 41 2.05 15.20 2.12
C PHE A 41 3.35 15.68 2.76
N GLY A 42 3.51 15.40 4.05
CA GLY A 42 4.79 15.53 4.72
C GLY A 42 5.80 14.48 4.25
N PRO A 43 7.08 14.61 4.61
CA PRO A 43 8.11 13.65 4.24
C PRO A 43 7.78 12.24 4.75
N ASN A 44 8.11 11.20 3.98
CA ASN A 44 7.99 9.79 4.37
C ASN A 44 6.56 9.32 4.74
N VAL A 45 5.52 9.91 4.16
CA VAL A 45 4.17 9.32 4.22
C VAL A 45 4.13 8.01 3.44
N GLN A 46 3.48 6.99 4.00
CA GLN A 46 3.32 5.67 3.40
C GLN A 46 1.82 5.36 3.21
N LEU A 47 1.44 4.98 1.99
CA LEU A 47 0.07 4.62 1.63
C LEU A 47 0.05 3.15 1.21
N TYR A 48 -0.66 2.31 1.97
CA TYR A 48 -0.69 0.88 1.73
C TYR A 48 -2.07 0.43 1.27
N THR A 49 -2.18 -0.05 0.04
CA THR A 49 -3.39 -0.72 -0.44
C THR A 49 -3.32 -2.24 -0.26
N ALA A 50 -2.11 -2.81 -0.27
CA ALA A 50 -1.90 -4.25 -0.18
C ALA A 50 -2.00 -4.76 1.27
N THR A 51 -2.53 -5.97 1.43
CA THR A 51 -2.58 -6.70 2.69
C THR A 51 -2.47 -8.21 2.47
N HIS A 52 -2.26 -8.97 3.55
CA HIS A 52 -2.22 -10.42 3.53
C HIS A 52 -3.19 -11.01 4.56
N PRO A 53 -3.65 -12.26 4.34
CA PRO A 53 -4.34 -13.01 5.38
C PRO A 53 -3.55 -13.04 6.69
N LEU A 54 -4.27 -12.96 7.82
CA LEU A 54 -3.67 -13.05 9.14
C LEU A 54 -3.19 -14.48 9.45
N ASP A 55 -3.92 -15.48 8.97
CA ASP A 55 -3.51 -16.88 9.04
C ASP A 55 -2.17 -17.11 8.31
N ALA A 56 -1.27 -17.82 8.98
CA ALA A 56 0.11 -17.97 8.52
C ALA A 56 0.23 -18.91 7.33
N GLU A 57 -0.56 -19.99 7.27
CA GLU A 57 -0.56 -20.91 6.13
C GLU A 57 -1.08 -20.23 4.87
N SER A 58 -2.20 -19.52 5.01
CA SER A 58 -2.81 -18.73 3.94
C SER A 58 -1.84 -17.66 3.41
N ARG A 59 -1.16 -16.91 4.28
CA ARG A 59 -0.18 -15.91 3.86
C ARG A 59 1.03 -16.52 3.16
N ARG A 60 1.52 -17.69 3.62
CA ARG A 60 2.64 -18.40 2.99
C ARG A 60 2.32 -18.90 1.58
N SER A 61 1.04 -19.11 1.25
CA SER A 61 0.64 -19.45 -0.13
C SER A 61 0.88 -18.32 -1.14
N GLY A 62 1.26 -17.13 -0.68
CA GLY A 62 1.36 -15.93 -1.51
C GLY A 62 -0.02 -15.38 -1.88
N LEU A 63 -1.03 -15.63 -1.04
CA LEU A 63 -2.32 -14.98 -1.13
C LEU A 63 -2.21 -13.55 -0.58
N GLU A 64 -2.78 -12.61 -1.31
CA GLU A 64 -2.81 -11.19 -0.97
C GLU A 64 -4.15 -10.60 -1.39
N ALA A 65 -4.50 -9.48 -0.77
CA ALA A 65 -5.67 -8.68 -1.12
C ALA A 65 -5.26 -7.22 -1.22
N GLY A 66 -6.11 -6.43 -1.86
CA GLY A 66 -5.91 -4.99 -1.98
C GLY A 66 -7.18 -4.24 -1.68
N HIS A 67 -7.09 -3.23 -0.83
CA HIS A 67 -8.20 -2.33 -0.49
C HIS A 67 -7.83 -0.90 -0.89
N PRO A 68 -8.75 -0.15 -1.52
CA PRO A 68 -8.48 1.20 -1.96
C PRO A 68 -8.24 2.15 -0.78
N ILE A 69 -7.58 3.27 -1.06
CA ILE A 69 -7.46 4.42 -0.14
C ILE A 69 -8.06 5.62 -0.86
N ASP A 70 -8.87 6.42 -0.16
CA ASP A 70 -9.42 7.66 -0.69
C ASP A 70 -9.05 8.84 0.24
N ILE A 71 -8.44 9.88 -0.29
CA ILE A 71 -8.07 11.10 0.43
C ILE A 71 -8.80 12.27 -0.23
N GLY A 72 -9.67 12.95 0.52
CA GLY A 72 -10.44 14.10 0.02
C GLY A 72 -9.61 15.37 -0.11
N ASP A 73 -10.21 16.38 -0.73
CA ASP A 73 -9.58 17.67 -1.03
C ASP A 73 -9.07 18.40 0.23
N ASP A 74 -8.05 19.24 0.05
CA ASP A 74 -7.49 20.14 1.07
C ASP A 74 -7.01 19.42 2.36
N CYS A 75 -6.64 18.15 2.28
CA CYS A 75 -6.07 17.41 3.40
C CYS A 75 -4.58 17.72 3.62
N TRP A 76 -4.12 17.66 4.87
CA TRP A 76 -2.69 17.61 5.19
C TRP A 76 -2.35 16.31 5.91
N ILE A 77 -1.49 15.51 5.29
CA ILE A 77 -0.97 14.26 5.86
C ILE A 77 0.43 14.52 6.40
N GLY A 78 0.55 14.57 7.72
CA GLY A 78 1.81 14.86 8.41
C GLY A 78 2.91 13.84 8.09
N GLY A 79 4.16 14.28 8.20
CA GLY A 79 5.33 13.45 7.86
C GLY A 79 5.39 12.15 8.66
N GLY A 80 5.84 11.07 8.02
CA GLY A 80 5.93 9.73 8.61
C GLY A 80 4.60 9.00 8.81
N ALA A 81 3.46 9.62 8.50
CA ALA A 81 2.16 8.97 8.67
C ALA A 81 2.02 7.73 7.79
N ILE A 82 1.34 6.71 8.31
CA ILE A 82 1.05 5.45 7.63
C ILE A 82 -0.46 5.33 7.46
N ILE A 83 -0.93 5.29 6.20
CA ILE A 83 -2.33 5.09 5.87
C ILE A 83 -2.53 3.65 5.40
N ASN A 84 -3.35 2.91 6.14
CA ASN A 84 -3.57 1.47 5.94
C ASN A 84 -4.62 1.17 4.84
N PRO A 85 -4.69 -0.09 4.38
CA PRO A 85 -5.64 -0.49 3.34
C PRO A 85 -7.09 -0.20 3.73
N GLY A 86 -7.89 0.34 2.81
CA GLY A 86 -9.32 0.58 3.01
C GLY A 86 -9.66 1.89 3.72
N VAL A 87 -8.68 2.73 4.05
CA VAL A 87 -8.91 4.00 4.75
C VAL A 87 -9.45 5.07 3.79
N SER A 88 -10.52 5.76 4.21
CA SER A 88 -11.00 6.99 3.59
C SER A 88 -10.81 8.18 4.52
N ILE A 89 -10.15 9.23 4.05
CA ILE A 89 -9.92 10.49 4.77
C ILE A 89 -10.82 11.54 4.13
N GLY A 90 -11.74 12.12 4.90
CA GLY A 90 -12.63 13.17 4.43
C GLY A 90 -11.89 14.48 4.12
N PRO A 91 -12.44 15.35 3.27
CA PRO A 91 -11.80 16.60 2.87
C PRO A 91 -11.54 17.53 4.06
N ARG A 92 -10.49 18.36 3.97
CA ARG A 92 -10.02 19.32 5.00
C ARG A 92 -9.57 18.67 6.31
N SER A 93 -9.25 17.38 6.29
CA SER A 93 -8.71 16.68 7.46
C SER A 93 -7.22 16.93 7.62
N VAL A 94 -6.75 16.91 8.86
CA VAL A 94 -5.32 16.92 9.18
C VAL A 94 -4.97 15.62 9.90
N ILE A 95 -4.04 14.87 9.33
CA ILE A 95 -3.40 13.73 10.00
C ILE A 95 -2.09 14.25 10.58
N GLY A 96 -1.93 14.18 11.90
CA GLY A 96 -0.70 14.60 12.56
C GLY A 96 0.52 13.82 12.06
N PRO A 97 1.73 14.41 12.11
CA PRO A 97 2.95 13.68 11.80
C PRO A 97 3.12 12.49 12.75
N ALA A 98 3.67 11.39 12.23
CA ALA A 98 4.10 10.30 13.08
C ALA A 98 5.33 10.77 13.86
N VAL A 99 5.18 10.95 15.16
CA VAL A 99 6.29 11.12 16.07
C VAL A 99 6.73 9.73 16.51
N SER A 100 7.95 9.36 16.15
CA SER A 100 8.64 8.18 16.71
C SER A 100 9.28 8.55 18.04
#